data_AF-A0A816QN71-F1
#
_entry.id   AF-A0A816QN71-F1
#
_cell.length_a   1.000
_cell.length_b   1.000
_cell.length_c   1.000
_cell.angle_alpha   90.00
_cell.angle_beta   90.00
_cell.angle_gamma   90.00
#
_symmetry.space_group_name_H-M   'P 1'
#
loop_
_entity.id
_entity.type
_entity.pdbx_description
1 polymer ?
#
loop_
_entity_poly.entity_id
_entity_poly.type
_entity_poly.pdbx_seq_one_letter_code
_entity_poly.pdbx_strand_id
1 'polypeptide(L)'
;MINIFKSIARSIIIYDYPILPTANDQIWEKLQIMQNKAIHAALGLPIYTSVDYIHKLINILKIKEYAVTLLQSYTQTASSNNDQLLKTNLQEIANKL
;
A
#
# COMPACT_ATOMS: atom_id res chain seq x y z
N MET A 1 18.38 0.77 -5.64
CA MET A 1 17.61 0.53 -4.40
C MET A 1 16.09 0.64 -4.57
N ILE A 2 15.56 1.55 -5.40
CA ILE A 2 14.10 1.65 -5.68
C ILE A 2 13.48 0.33 -6.16
N ASN A 3 14.16 -0.43 -7.02
CA ASN A 3 13.64 -1.71 -7.51
C ASN A 3 13.53 -2.79 -6.42
N ILE A 4 14.43 -2.78 -5.43
CA ILE A 4 14.42 -3.75 -4.32
C ILE A 4 13.27 -3.41 -3.36
N PHE A 5 13.11 -2.13 -3.00
CA PHE A 5 11.97 -1.66 -2.22
C PHE A 5 10.64 -1.97 -2.93
N LYS A 6 10.57 -1.68 -4.23
CA LYS A 6 9.42 -1.97 -5.09
C LYS A 6 9.18 -3.47 -5.27
N SER A 7 10.17 -4.34 -5.09
CA SER A 7 9.95 -5.79 -5.16
C SER A 7 9.46 -6.32 -3.81
N ILE A 8 10.14 -5.96 -2.71
CA ILE A 8 9.84 -6.51 -1.38
C ILE A 8 8.56 -5.92 -0.79
N ALA A 9 8.44 -4.58 -0.75
CA ALA A 9 7.26 -3.93 -0.19
C ALA A 9 6.01 -4.25 -1.01
N ARG A 10 6.17 -4.39 -2.33
CA ARG A 10 5.06 -4.74 -3.22
C ARG A 10 4.62 -6.18 -3.05
N SER A 11 5.53 -7.15 -2.89
CA SER A 11 5.16 -8.54 -2.62
C SER A 11 4.43 -8.68 -1.29
N ILE A 12 4.94 -8.05 -0.23
CA ILE A 12 4.28 -8.07 1.10
C ILE A 12 2.88 -7.47 0.99
N ILE A 13 2.74 -6.29 0.38
CA ILE A 13 1.42 -5.66 0.22
C ILE A 13 0.50 -6.47 -0.70
N ILE A 14 1.02 -7.09 -1.77
CA ILE A 14 0.22 -7.91 -2.72
C ILE A 14 -0.28 -9.20 -2.07
N TYR A 15 0.46 -9.81 -1.15
CA TYR A 15 0.00 -11.04 -0.49
C TYR A 15 -0.82 -10.75 0.77
N ASP A 16 -0.48 -9.70 1.52
CA ASP A 16 -1.15 -9.37 2.77
C ASP A 16 -2.36 -8.43 2.59
N TYR A 17 -2.67 -7.97 1.37
CA TYR A 17 -3.81 -7.07 1.12
C TYR A 17 -5.20 -7.55 1.62
N PRO A 18 -5.51 -8.86 1.77
CA PRO A 18 -6.80 -9.26 2.34
C PRO A 18 -6.83 -9.12 3.88
N ILE A 19 -5.66 -9.09 4.54
CA ILE A 19 -5.51 -9.05 6.00
C ILE A 19 -5.16 -7.63 6.47
N LEU A 20 -4.40 -6.89 5.67
CA LEU A 20 -3.99 -5.49 5.92
C LEU A 20 -5.15 -4.56 6.33
N PRO A 21 -6.36 -4.66 5.77
CA PRO A 21 -7.51 -3.85 6.16
C PRO A 21 -7.97 -4.10 7.59
N THR A 22 -7.73 -5.29 8.13
CA THR A 22 -8.01 -5.64 9.53
C THR A 22 -6.88 -5.24 10.49
N ALA A 23 -5.78 -4.71 9.96
CA ALA A 23 -4.64 -4.27 10.77
C ALA A 23 -4.98 -2.98 11.52
N ASN A 24 -4.57 -2.93 12.79
CA ASN A 24 -4.67 -1.75 13.64
C ASN A 24 -3.94 -0.54 13.01
N ASP A 25 -4.48 0.67 13.16
CA ASP A 25 -3.87 1.92 12.67
C ASP A 25 -2.41 2.11 13.11
N GLN A 26 -2.04 1.59 14.30
CA GLN A 26 -0.64 1.57 14.76
C GLN A 26 0.31 0.82 13.83
N ILE A 27 -0.17 -0.22 13.15
CA ILE A 27 0.62 -1.01 12.20
C ILE A 27 0.81 -0.21 10.91
N TRP A 28 -0.26 0.45 10.43
CA TRP A 28 -0.19 1.34 9.27
C TRP A 28 0.79 2.49 9.47
N GLU A 29 0.78 3.09 10.66
CA GLU A 29 1.73 4.16 11.00
C GLU A 29 3.18 3.66 10.99
N LYS A 30 3.46 2.51 11.59
CA LYS A 30 4.79 1.90 11.57
C LYS A 30 5.26 1.58 10.15
N LEU A 31 4.39 1.02 9.31
CA LEU A 31 4.69 0.73 7.91
C LEU A 31 4.98 2.01 7.13
N GLN A 32 4.20 3.07 7.34
CA GLN A 32 4.43 4.37 6.71
C GLN A 32 5.78 4.97 7.13
N ILE A 33 6.14 4.90 8.42
CA ILE A 33 7.44 5.35 8.92
C ILE A 33 8.58 4.57 8.24
N MET A 34 8.44 3.25 8.08
CA MET A 34 9.45 2.43 7.39
C MET A 34 9.56 2.78 5.91
N GLN A 35 8.45 2.99 5.21
CA GLN A 35 8.45 3.47 3.82
C GLN A 35 9.19 4.80 3.70
N ASN A 36 8.86 5.77 4.55
CA ASN A 36 9.49 7.10 4.51
C ASN A 36 11.00 6.98 4.73
N LYS A 37 11.45 6.23 5.74
CA LYS A 37 12.88 5.99 5.99
C LYS A 37 13.57 5.34 4.79
N ALA A 38 12.94 4.34 4.17
CA ALA A 38 13.49 3.67 2.99
C ALA A 38 13.62 4.62 1.80
N ILE A 39 12.64 5.50 1.57
CA ILE A 39 12.68 6.49 0.50
C ILE A 39 13.77 7.52 0.75
N HIS A 40 13.87 8.06 1.98
CA HIS A 40 14.94 8.99 2.34
C HIS A 40 16.33 8.36 2.13
N ALA A 41 16.52 7.12 2.59
CA ALA A 41 17.78 6.39 2.40
C ALA A 41 18.07 6.11 0.91
N ALA A 42 17.06 5.78 0.12
CA ALA A 42 17.22 5.50 -1.30
C ALA A 42 17.55 6.75 -2.13
N LEU A 43 17.06 7.92 -1.72
CA LEU A 43 17.27 9.21 -2.40
C LEU A 43 18.42 10.04 -1.79
N GLY A 44 18.99 9.62 -0.66
CA GLY A 44 20.02 10.37 0.06
C GLY A 44 19.51 11.70 0.62
N LEU A 45 18.22 11.79 0.98
CA LEU A 45 17.60 13.03 1.41
C LEU A 45 17.80 13.28 2.91
N PRO A 46 18.00 14.54 3.34
CA PRO A 46 18.01 14.91 4.75
C PRO A 46 16.74 14.50 5.48
N ILE A 47 16.85 14.20 6.78
CA ILE A 47 15.72 13.70 7.60
C ILE A 47 14.58 14.72 7.71
N TYR A 48 14.89 16.01 7.61
CA TYR A 48 13.91 17.11 7.72
C TYR A 48 13.15 17.39 6.41
N THR A 49 13.47 16.71 5.31
CA THR A 49 12.73 16.89 4.06
C THR A 49 11.29 16.42 4.22
N SER A 50 10.34 17.23 3.76
CA SER A 50 8.91 16.93 3.88
C SER A 50 8.57 15.63 3.14
N VAL A 51 7.93 14.70 3.86
CA VAL A 51 7.43 13.44 3.32
C VAL A 51 6.44 13.69 2.18
N ASP A 52 5.51 14.63 2.34
CA ASP A 52 4.51 14.92 1.30
C ASP A 52 5.15 15.46 0.01
N TYR A 53 6.23 16.24 0.15
CA TYR A 53 7.00 16.72 -1.00
C TYR A 53 7.70 15.55 -1.71
N ILE A 54 8.32 14.65 -0.95
CA ILE A 54 9.02 13.48 -1.49
C ILE A 54 8.05 12.58 -2.26
N HIS A 55 6.90 12.24 -1.68
CA HIS A 55 5.90 11.39 -2.30
C HIS A 55 5.36 12.00 -3.61
N LYS A 56 5.15 13.32 -3.66
CA LYS A 56 4.79 14.04 -4.89
C LYS A 56 5.92 14.01 -5.93
N LEU A 57 7.17 14.22 -5.51
CA LEU A 57 8.32 14.27 -6.39
C LEU A 57 8.57 12.92 -7.09
N ILE A 58 8.49 11.82 -6.35
CA ILE A 58 8.74 10.46 -6.89
C ILE A 58 7.48 9.77 -7.42
N ASN A 59 6.32 10.43 -7.29
CA ASN A 59 5.01 9.90 -7.67
C ASN A 59 4.73 8.50 -7.08
N ILE A 60 5.00 8.33 -5.78
CA ILE A 60 4.70 7.09 -5.04
C ILE A 60 3.63 7.40 -4.00
N LEU A 61 2.56 6.61 -3.99
CA LEU A 61 1.47 6.70 -3.02
C LEU A 61 1.93 6.32 -1.60
N LYS A 62 1.22 6.82 -0.59
CA LYS A 62 1.38 6.33 0.78
C LYS A 62 0.95 4.87 0.85
N ILE A 63 1.48 4.12 1.81
CA ILE A 63 1.25 2.67 1.89
C ILE A 63 -0.25 2.32 1.99
N LYS A 64 -1.03 3.10 2.77
CA LYS A 64 -2.48 2.87 2.92
C LYS A 64 -3.24 3.13 1.62
N GLU A 65 -2.94 4.25 0.94
CA GLU A 65 -3.53 4.60 -0.36
C GLU A 65 -3.20 3.56 -1.43
N TYR A 66 -1.96 3.06 -1.42
CA TYR A 66 -1.52 1.99 -2.31
C TYR A 66 -2.27 0.68 -2.06
N ALA A 67 -2.51 0.31 -0.79
CA ALA A 67 -3.28 -0.89 -0.47
C ALA A 67 -4.75 -0.77 -0.90
N VAL A 68 -5.37 0.40 -0.73
CA VAL A 68 -6.76 0.64 -1.17
C VAL A 68 -6.90 0.57 -2.68
N THR A 69 -5.99 1.21 -3.43
CA THR A 69 -6.00 1.13 -4.90
C THR A 69 -5.80 -0.30 -5.40
N LEU A 70 -4.96 -1.09 -4.71
CA LEU A 70 -4.80 -2.51 -4.98
C LEU A 70 -6.13 -3.28 -4.77
N LEU A 71 -6.78 -3.12 -3.62
CA LEU A 71 -8.10 -3.71 -3.33
C LEU A 71 -9.14 -3.37 -4.41
N GLN A 72 -9.18 -2.13 -4.86
CA GLN A 72 -10.10 -1.70 -5.93
C GLN A 72 -9.79 -2.40 -7.26
N SER A 73 -8.52 -2.52 -7.65
CA SER A 73 -8.15 -3.25 -8.87
C SER A 73 -8.50 -4.74 -8.81
N TYR A 74 -8.37 -5.37 -7.64
CA TYR A 74 -8.74 -6.78 -7.45
C TYR A 74 -10.25 -6.99 -7.45
N THR A 75 -11.03 -6.09 -6.84
CA THR A 75 -12.51 -6.16 -6.90
C THR A 75 -13.03 -5.98 -8.33
N GLN A 76 -12.42 -5.10 -9.12
CA GLN A 76 -12.74 -4.94 -10.55
C GLN A 76 -12.41 -6.21 -11.35
N THR A 77 -11.25 -6.81 -11.10
CA THR A 77 -10.84 -8.07 -11.75
C THR A 77 -11.74 -9.24 -11.37
N ALA A 78 -12.11 -9.36 -10.10
CA ALA A 78 -13.08 -10.38 -9.64
C ALA A 78 -14.45 -10.18 -10.29
N SER A 79 -14.89 -8.93 -10.48
CA SER A 79 -16.14 -8.62 -11.18
C SER A 79 -16.08 -8.95 -12.68
N SER A 80 -14.92 -8.85 -13.31
CA SER A 80 -14.68 -9.27 -14.71
C SER A 80 -14.74 -10.78 -14.87
N ASN A 81 -14.22 -11.53 -13.89
CA ASN A 81 -14.11 -12.99 -13.94
C ASN A 81 -15.35 -13.73 -13.41
N ASN A 82 -16.46 -13.02 -13.14
CA ASN A 82 -17.69 -13.56 -12.56
C ASN A 82 -17.52 -14.29 -11.20
N ASP A 83 -16.44 -13.99 -10.48
CA ASP A 83 -16.15 -14.63 -9.20
C ASP A 83 -16.86 -13.90 -8.05
N GLN A 84 -18.15 -14.21 -7.86
CA GLN A 84 -19.04 -13.48 -6.94
C GLN A 84 -18.62 -13.60 -5.47
N LEU A 85 -18.06 -14.75 -5.07
CA LEU A 85 -17.67 -15.02 -3.68
C LEU A 85 -16.47 -14.16 -3.26
N LEU A 86 -15.46 -14.06 -4.14
CA LEU A 86 -14.30 -13.19 -3.94
C LEU A 86 -14.68 -11.71 -3.94
N LYS A 87 -15.61 -11.31 -4.81
CA LYS A 87 -16.11 -9.94 -4.87
C LYS A 87 -16.77 -9.51 -3.56
N THR A 88 -17.66 -10.33 -3.01
CA THR A 88 -18.37 -10.01 -1.75
C THR A 88 -17.41 -9.89 -0.58
N ASN A 89 -16.47 -10.84 -0.43
CA ASN A 89 -15.47 -10.79 0.64
C ASN A 89 -14.57 -9.54 0.55
N LEU A 90 -14.11 -9.20 -0.66
CA LEU A 90 -13.26 -8.02 -0.86
C LEU A 90 -14.03 -6.70 -0.65
N GLN A 91 -15.32 -6.65 -0.98
CA GLN A 91 -16.19 -5.50 -0.71
C GLN A 91 -16.48 -5.32 0.79
N GLU A 92 -16.74 -6.41 1.52
CA GLU A 92 -16.89 -6.36 2.98
C GLU A 92 -15.63 -5.83 3.67
N ILE A 93 -14.46 -6.24 3.18
CA ILE A 93 -13.18 -5.77 3.67
C ILE A 93 -12.96 -4.28 3.35
N ALA A 94 -13.34 -3.83 2.15
CA ALA A 94 -13.25 -2.42 1.78
C ALA A 94 -14.18 -1.52 2.60
N ASN A 95 -15.36 -1.99 3.00
CA ASN A 95 -16.31 -1.23 3.81
C ASN A 95 -15.90 -1.08 5.29
N LYS A 96 -14.90 -1.84 5.76
CA LYS A 96 -14.38 -1.77 7.13
C LYS A 96 -13.18 -0.82 7.28
N LEU A 97 -12.65 -0.30 6.17
CA LEU A 97 -11.53 0.66 6.11
C LEU A 97 -12.00 2.10 6.13
#